data_AF-A0A0H2MBG8-F1
#
_entry.id   AF-A0A0H2MBG8-F1
#
_cell.length_a   1.000
_cell.length_b   1.000
_cell.length_c   1.000
_cell.angle_alpha   90.00
_cell.angle_beta   90.00
_cell.angle_gamma   90.00
#
_symmetry.space_group_name_H-M   'P 1'
#
loop_
_entity.id
_entity.type
_entity.pdbx_description
1 polymer ?
#
loop_
_entity_poly.entity_id
_entity_poly.type
_entity_poly.pdbx_seq_one_letter_code
_entity_poly.pdbx_strand_id
1 'polypeptide(L)'
;MPRVKSGSWKAAGFTAFIFLLVALAIGSVNFVQFIVYFSAVVFNVVYLYSVFPGSRFFSISVANFIALYTCLFSFFVTANFSFVSGELLGVGYFMPILGFFGGTWINRKSIKSVVVEHRKNAKGLTVRSVKWLFPISLIGVVTFFVPENTIPVLWGDVIFFASMGGITLVVSVVSKDVATFLLEAGLLFEEFFLRIEMLVMPAFAFLTFYSMNVMIFGFLYRIIDHYSAVTHFSIQGEVRAISFLDSLYFSIITLSTVGYGDIIPVTDAVKAVVSIQIVVSVMLLLFGFSEIMSYSRSGPEKREQK
;
A
#
# COMPACT_ATOMS: atom_id res chain seq x y z
N MET A 1 3.75 11.35 -32.93
CA MET A 1 3.66 11.59 -31.47
C MET A 1 2.63 10.64 -30.88
N PRO A 2 3.01 9.68 -30.02
CA PRO A 2 2.04 8.78 -29.41
C PRO A 2 1.28 9.54 -28.31
N ARG A 3 -0.04 9.71 -28.48
CA ARG A 3 -0.94 10.30 -27.49
C ARG A 3 -0.87 9.52 -26.17
N VAL A 4 -0.35 10.15 -25.13
CA VAL A 4 -0.39 9.66 -23.75
C VAL A 4 -1.87 9.54 -23.33
N LYS A 5 -2.37 8.30 -23.19
CA LYS A 5 -3.76 8.05 -22.81
C LYS A 5 -4.03 8.55 -21.37
N SER A 6 -5.11 9.33 -21.19
CA SER A 6 -5.51 10.10 -20.00
C SER A 6 -5.42 9.43 -18.62
N GLY A 7 -5.38 8.09 -18.51
CA GLY A 7 -5.18 7.40 -17.23
C GLY A 7 -3.73 7.36 -16.73
N SER A 8 -2.76 7.85 -17.51
CA SER A 8 -1.34 7.90 -17.11
C SER A 8 -1.06 8.87 -15.96
N TRP A 9 -1.83 9.97 -15.86
CA TRP A 9 -1.65 10.98 -14.83
C TRP A 9 -2.11 10.52 -13.44
N LYS A 10 -3.13 9.65 -13.38
CA LYS A 10 -3.64 9.09 -12.11
C LYS A 10 -2.62 8.15 -11.45
N ALA A 11 -1.95 7.32 -12.24
CA ALA A 11 -0.88 6.43 -11.76
C ALA A 11 0.33 7.21 -11.23
N ALA A 12 0.77 8.23 -11.98
CA ALA A 12 1.86 9.11 -11.54
C ALA A 12 1.50 9.88 -10.26
N GLY A 13 0.25 10.33 -10.12
CA GLY A 13 -0.26 10.97 -8.91
C GLY A 13 -0.26 10.03 -7.69
N PHE A 14 -0.68 8.77 -7.86
CA PHE A 14 -0.66 7.76 -6.78
C PHE A 14 0.77 7.44 -6.32
N THR A 15 1.70 7.26 -7.26
CA THR A 15 3.13 7.12 -6.99
C THR A 15 3.68 8.31 -6.21
N ALA A 16 3.39 9.53 -6.66
CA ALA A 16 3.85 10.75 -6.01
C ALA A 16 3.28 10.87 -4.58
N PHE A 17 2.04 10.42 -4.37
CA PHE A 17 1.39 10.41 -3.07
C PHE A 17 2.04 9.42 -2.09
N ILE A 18 2.28 8.17 -2.49
CA ILE A 18 3.00 7.20 -1.64
C ILE A 18 4.39 7.72 -1.31
N PHE A 19 5.08 8.28 -2.29
CA PHE A 19 6.42 8.82 -2.08
C PHE A 19 6.40 10.02 -1.12
N LEU A 20 5.42 10.91 -1.25
CA LEU A 20 5.22 12.03 -0.33
C LEU A 20 4.96 11.53 1.10
N LEU A 21 4.13 10.50 1.28
CA LEU A 21 3.88 9.91 2.59
C LEU A 21 5.16 9.32 3.21
N VAL A 22 5.94 8.58 2.43
CA VAL A 22 7.23 8.02 2.88
C VAL A 22 8.19 9.15 3.27
N ALA A 23 8.33 10.17 2.43
CA ALA A 23 9.21 11.30 2.70
C ALA A 23 8.80 12.08 3.96
N LEU A 24 7.51 12.32 4.17
CA LEU A 24 6.99 12.97 5.37
C LEU A 24 7.20 12.10 6.62
N ALA A 25 7.08 10.77 6.48
CA ALA A 25 7.23 9.84 7.60
C ALA A 25 8.69 9.68 8.07
N ILE A 26 9.68 9.80 7.18
CA ILE A 26 11.10 9.61 7.54
C ILE A 26 11.62 10.74 8.44
N GLY A 27 11.00 11.93 8.44
CA GLY A 27 11.23 13.00 9.43
C GLY A 27 12.63 13.66 9.46
N SER A 28 13.65 13.05 8.84
CA SER A 28 15.05 13.48 8.85
C SER A 28 15.61 13.88 7.48
N VAL A 29 14.76 13.92 6.45
CA VAL A 29 15.20 14.19 5.07
C VAL A 29 15.29 15.69 4.84
N ASN A 30 16.48 16.20 4.55
CA ASN A 30 16.67 17.62 4.18
C ASN A 30 15.97 17.94 2.85
N PHE A 31 15.57 19.20 2.63
CA PHE A 31 14.84 19.63 1.42
C PHE A 31 15.54 19.23 0.11
N VAL A 32 16.88 19.26 0.08
CA VAL A 32 17.67 18.83 -1.08
C VAL A 32 17.54 17.31 -1.31
N GLN A 33 17.60 16.49 -0.27
CA GLN A 33 17.43 15.03 -0.37
C GLN A 33 16.00 14.67 -0.83
N PHE A 34 15.00 15.42 -0.37
CA PHE A 34 13.62 15.26 -0.84
C PHE A 34 13.52 15.47 -2.36
N ILE A 35 14.09 16.57 -2.89
CA ILE A 35 14.12 16.84 -4.33
C ILE A 35 14.86 15.74 -5.09
N VAL A 36 15.98 15.26 -4.56
CA VAL A 36 16.77 14.19 -5.18
C VAL A 36 15.95 12.90 -5.30
N TYR A 37 15.30 12.47 -4.22
CA TYR A 37 14.50 11.25 -4.27
C TYR A 37 13.25 11.39 -5.14
N PHE A 38 12.57 12.54 -5.08
CA PHE A 38 11.40 12.80 -5.92
C PHE A 38 11.77 12.84 -7.42
N SER A 39 12.84 13.55 -7.78
CA SER A 39 13.34 13.61 -9.16
C SER A 39 13.79 12.25 -9.66
N ALA A 40 14.41 11.42 -8.81
CA ALA A 40 14.74 10.04 -9.14
C ALA A 40 13.48 9.26 -9.50
N VAL A 41 12.43 9.29 -8.68
CA VAL A 41 11.16 8.58 -8.98
C VAL A 41 10.56 9.04 -10.30
N VAL A 42 10.46 10.35 -10.53
CA VAL A 42 9.90 10.90 -11.79
C VAL A 42 10.73 10.46 -12.99
N PHE A 43 12.05 10.61 -12.94
CA PHE A 43 12.96 10.18 -14.00
C PHE A 43 12.81 8.69 -14.30
N ASN A 44 12.71 7.87 -13.26
CA ASN A 44 12.58 6.43 -13.38
C ASN A 44 11.28 6.03 -14.10
N VAL A 45 10.16 6.63 -13.70
CA VAL A 45 8.85 6.39 -14.32
C VAL A 45 8.88 6.77 -15.80
N VAL A 46 9.49 7.91 -16.14
CA VAL A 46 9.62 8.39 -17.52
C VAL A 46 10.50 7.45 -18.37
N TYR A 47 11.68 7.07 -17.87
CA TYR A 47 12.59 6.18 -18.58
C TYR A 47 11.92 4.84 -18.88
N LEU A 48 11.31 4.20 -17.89
CA LEU A 48 10.72 2.88 -18.06
C LEU A 48 9.49 2.89 -18.96
N TYR A 49 8.71 3.97 -18.95
CA TYR A 49 7.63 4.16 -19.92
C TYR A 49 8.17 4.22 -21.36
N SER A 50 9.34 4.83 -21.56
CA SER A 50 9.96 4.91 -22.89
C SER A 50 10.52 3.56 -23.37
N VAL A 51 11.06 2.74 -22.46
CA VAL A 51 11.69 1.45 -22.80
C VAL A 51 10.66 0.32 -22.92
N PHE A 52 9.65 0.31 -22.03
CA PHE A 52 8.63 -0.74 -21.91
C PHE A 52 7.21 -0.19 -22.03
N PRO A 53 6.76 0.19 -23.25
CA PRO A 53 5.38 0.62 -23.47
C PRO A 53 4.44 -0.58 -23.35
N GLY A 54 3.64 -0.67 -22.28
CA GLY A 54 2.83 -1.88 -22.06
C GLY A 54 1.66 -1.76 -21.10
N SER A 55 1.90 -1.50 -19.81
CA SER A 55 0.82 -1.39 -18.82
C SER A 55 1.07 -0.23 -17.86
N ARG A 56 0.01 0.50 -17.51
CA ARG A 56 0.06 1.59 -16.51
C ARG A 56 0.50 1.07 -15.14
N PHE A 57 0.15 -0.18 -14.84
CA PHE A 57 0.46 -0.84 -13.57
C PHE A 57 1.92 -1.28 -13.45
N PHE A 58 2.64 -1.46 -14.56
CA PHE A 58 4.09 -1.62 -14.53
C PHE A 58 4.76 -0.37 -13.93
N SER A 59 4.38 0.83 -14.38
CA SER A 59 4.90 2.09 -13.83
C SER A 59 4.57 2.27 -12.35
N ILE A 60 3.39 1.84 -11.89
CA ILE A 60 3.01 1.83 -10.47
C ILE A 60 3.88 0.85 -9.67
N SER A 61 4.11 -0.35 -10.19
CA SER A 61 4.90 -1.38 -9.51
C SER A 61 6.36 -0.95 -9.36
N VAL A 62 6.92 -0.36 -10.41
CA VAL A 62 8.25 0.27 -10.42
C VAL A 62 8.33 1.36 -9.36
N ALA A 63 7.34 2.25 -9.32
CA ALA A 63 7.30 3.34 -8.36
C ALA A 63 7.28 2.84 -6.92
N ASN A 64 6.43 1.87 -6.62
CA ASN A 64 6.38 1.22 -5.31
C ASN A 64 7.72 0.55 -4.98
N PHE A 65 8.35 -0.09 -5.96
CA PHE A 65 9.66 -0.72 -5.79
C PHE A 65 10.76 0.29 -5.49
N ILE A 66 10.74 1.46 -6.15
CA ILE A 66 11.67 2.55 -5.86
C ILE A 66 11.41 3.13 -4.48
N ALA A 67 10.15 3.33 -4.09
CA ALA A 67 9.82 3.80 -2.74
C ALA A 67 10.33 2.83 -1.67
N LEU A 68 10.13 1.52 -1.89
CA LEU A 68 10.66 0.48 -1.02
C LEU A 68 12.20 0.48 -0.99
N TYR A 69 12.85 0.67 -2.14
CA TYR A 69 14.29 0.87 -2.22
C TYR A 69 14.74 2.12 -1.44
N THR A 70 14.04 3.25 -1.53
CA THR A 70 14.33 4.46 -0.76
C THR A 70 14.25 4.19 0.74
N CYS A 71 13.22 3.48 1.21
CA CYS A 71 13.09 3.09 2.61
C CYS A 71 14.25 2.20 3.06
N LEU A 72 14.56 1.15 2.28
CA LEU A 72 15.65 0.22 2.61
C LEU A 72 17.01 0.92 2.58
N PHE A 73 17.25 1.81 1.62
CA PHE A 73 18.46 2.61 1.53
C PHE A 73 18.60 3.55 2.73
N SER A 74 17.53 4.25 3.10
CA SER A 74 17.52 5.13 4.27
C SER A 74 17.79 4.36 5.57
N PHE A 75 17.16 3.21 5.76
CA PHE A 75 17.44 2.32 6.89
C PHE A 75 18.90 1.85 6.88
N PHE A 76 19.38 1.38 5.74
CA PHE A 76 20.74 0.87 5.56
C PHE A 76 21.82 1.92 5.88
N VAL A 77 21.64 3.14 5.38
CA VAL A 77 22.55 4.27 5.62
C VAL A 77 22.50 4.69 7.08
N THR A 78 21.30 4.81 7.65
CA THR A 78 21.15 5.21 9.06
C THR A 78 21.78 4.18 10.00
N ALA A 79 21.68 2.88 9.67
CA ALA A 79 22.17 1.80 10.49
C ALA A 79 23.67 1.50 10.33
N ASN A 80 24.27 1.71 9.15
CA ASN A 80 25.65 1.29 8.88
C ASN A 80 26.58 2.42 8.39
N PHE A 81 26.04 3.54 7.92
CA PHE A 81 26.78 4.60 7.22
C PHE A 81 26.36 6.01 7.67
N SER A 82 25.99 6.17 8.94
CA SER A 82 25.49 7.44 9.49
C SER A 82 26.52 8.58 9.44
N PHE A 83 27.80 8.24 9.28
CA PHE A 83 28.93 9.16 9.16
C PHE A 83 29.19 9.69 7.74
N VAL A 84 28.53 9.12 6.71
CA VAL A 84 28.76 9.51 5.30
C VAL A 84 28.07 10.84 4.99
N SER A 85 28.77 11.73 4.27
CA SER A 85 28.25 13.05 3.93
C SER A 85 27.02 12.99 3.00
N GLY A 86 26.11 13.96 3.16
CA GLY A 86 24.83 13.99 2.43
C GLY A 86 24.96 14.02 0.91
N GLU A 87 26.04 14.59 0.38
CA GLU A 87 26.30 14.65 -1.07
C GLU A 87 26.70 13.28 -1.64
N LEU A 88 27.54 12.53 -0.92
CA LEU A 88 27.97 11.18 -1.32
C LEU A 88 26.83 10.17 -1.23
N LEU A 89 25.93 10.34 -0.26
CA LEU A 89 24.71 9.55 -0.15
C LEU A 89 23.82 9.67 -1.40
N GLY A 90 23.74 10.86 -1.99
CA GLY A 90 23.04 11.08 -3.26
C GLY A 90 23.63 10.26 -4.40
N VAL A 91 24.96 10.26 -4.55
CA VAL A 91 25.65 9.48 -5.59
C VAL A 91 25.41 7.98 -5.39
N GLY A 92 25.61 7.47 -4.17
CA GLY A 92 25.36 6.08 -3.84
C GLY A 92 23.93 5.66 -4.14
N TYR A 93 22.94 6.50 -3.78
CA TYR A 93 21.53 6.22 -4.02
C TYR A 93 21.21 5.96 -5.51
N PHE A 94 21.84 6.71 -6.43
CA PHE A 94 21.63 6.54 -7.87
C PHE A 94 22.38 5.36 -8.48
N MET A 95 23.47 4.87 -7.86
CA MET A 95 24.30 3.83 -8.46
C MET A 95 23.53 2.53 -8.77
N PRO A 96 22.74 1.93 -7.85
CA PRO A 96 21.96 0.73 -8.16
C PRO A 96 20.86 0.98 -9.20
N ILE A 97 20.25 2.17 -9.15
CA ILE A 97 19.21 2.59 -10.11
C ILE A 97 19.79 2.65 -11.53
N LEU A 98 20.95 3.28 -11.70
CA LEU A 98 21.64 3.36 -12.99
C LEU A 98 22.09 1.98 -13.48
N GLY A 99 22.56 1.12 -12.58
CA GLY A 99 22.88 -0.27 -12.91
C GLY A 99 21.67 -1.05 -13.44
N PHE A 100 20.54 -0.93 -12.76
CA PHE A 100 19.27 -1.51 -13.21
C PHE A 100 18.89 -1.01 -14.62
N PHE A 101 19.04 0.28 -14.90
CA PHE A 101 18.78 0.84 -16.23
C PHE A 101 19.75 0.37 -17.30
N GLY A 102 21.06 0.33 -17.00
CA GLY A 102 22.04 -0.23 -17.91
C GLY A 102 21.69 -1.68 -18.27
N GLY A 103 21.43 -2.51 -17.25
CA GLY A 103 21.07 -3.91 -17.45
C GLY A 103 19.77 -4.11 -18.22
N THR A 104 18.71 -3.35 -17.91
CA THR A 104 17.44 -3.44 -18.63
C THR A 104 17.54 -2.93 -20.07
N TRP A 105 18.35 -1.91 -20.35
CA TRP A 105 18.61 -1.43 -21.70
C TRP A 105 19.31 -2.47 -22.58
N ILE A 106 20.31 -3.16 -22.02
CA ILE A 106 21.02 -4.26 -22.68
C ILE A 106 20.04 -5.40 -22.98
N ASN A 107 19.24 -5.80 -21.99
CA ASN A 107 18.32 -6.93 -22.09
C ASN A 107 16.94 -6.60 -22.70
N ARG A 108 16.74 -5.38 -23.21
CA ARG A 108 15.41 -4.86 -23.63
C ARG A 108 14.65 -5.75 -24.61
N LYS A 109 15.35 -6.39 -25.55
CA LYS A 109 14.73 -7.28 -26.55
C LYS A 109 14.17 -8.56 -25.90
N SER A 110 14.95 -9.17 -25.00
CA SER A 110 14.55 -10.37 -24.28
C SER A 110 13.45 -10.08 -23.25
N ILE A 111 13.50 -8.94 -22.57
CA ILE A 111 12.42 -8.54 -21.64
C ILE A 111 11.12 -8.31 -22.42
N LYS A 112 11.17 -7.63 -23.57
CA LYS A 112 9.97 -7.41 -24.41
C LYS A 112 9.33 -8.72 -24.89
N SER A 113 10.12 -9.74 -25.25
CA SER A 113 9.53 -11.03 -25.65
C SER A 113 8.84 -11.73 -24.48
N VAL A 114 9.44 -11.68 -23.28
CA VAL A 114 8.84 -12.23 -22.04
C VAL A 114 7.53 -11.52 -21.69
N VAL A 115 7.45 -10.19 -21.83
CA VAL A 115 6.23 -9.39 -21.60
C VAL A 115 5.09 -9.85 -22.51
N VAL A 116 5.37 -10.03 -23.79
CA VAL A 116 4.36 -10.39 -24.80
C VAL A 116 3.85 -11.82 -24.54
N GLU A 117 4.73 -12.73 -24.14
CA GLU A 117 4.40 -14.12 -23.84
C GLU A 117 3.64 -14.27 -22.51
N HIS A 118 4.07 -13.58 -21.44
CA HIS A 118 3.40 -13.60 -20.13
C HIS A 118 2.02 -12.94 -20.17
N ARG A 119 1.80 -11.95 -21.05
CA ARG A 119 0.45 -11.38 -21.25
C ARG A 119 -0.54 -12.41 -21.80
N LYS A 120 -0.06 -13.44 -22.51
CA LYS A 120 -0.90 -14.52 -23.03
C LYS A 120 -1.08 -15.67 -22.02
N ASN A 121 -0.08 -15.92 -21.17
CA ASN A 121 -0.03 -17.06 -20.26
C ASN A 121 0.33 -16.64 -18.82
N ALA A 122 -0.44 -15.73 -18.22
CA ALA A 122 -0.19 -15.26 -16.86
C ALA A 122 -0.34 -16.42 -15.85
N LYS A 123 0.77 -16.94 -15.33
CA LYS A 123 0.80 -18.01 -14.31
C LYS A 123 1.07 -17.50 -12.88
N GLY A 124 1.00 -16.19 -12.65
CA GLY A 124 1.29 -15.56 -11.36
C GLY A 124 2.79 -15.48 -11.05
N LEU A 125 3.12 -14.99 -9.84
CA LEU A 125 4.49 -14.86 -9.35
C LEU A 125 5.16 -16.23 -9.23
N THR A 126 6.24 -16.45 -9.97
CA THR A 126 7.03 -17.69 -9.85
C THR A 126 8.16 -17.53 -8.83
N VAL A 127 8.55 -18.63 -8.18
CA VAL A 127 9.73 -18.65 -7.28
C VAL A 127 11.00 -18.16 -8.00
N ARG A 128 11.09 -18.35 -9.33
CA ARG A 128 12.22 -17.87 -10.13
C ARG A 128 12.29 -16.33 -10.15
N SER A 129 11.15 -15.65 -10.20
CA SER A 129 11.05 -14.19 -10.26
C SER A 129 11.52 -13.49 -8.97
N VAL A 130 11.70 -14.20 -7.86
CA VAL A 130 12.13 -13.61 -6.57
C VAL A 130 13.55 -14.02 -6.13
N LYS A 131 14.21 -14.95 -6.83
CA LYS A 131 15.55 -15.44 -6.46
C LYS A 131 16.62 -14.36 -6.44
N TRP A 132 16.46 -13.32 -7.26
CA TRP A 132 17.39 -12.20 -7.34
C TRP A 132 17.45 -11.36 -6.05
N LEU A 133 16.46 -11.48 -5.15
CA LEU A 133 16.48 -10.81 -3.84
C LEU A 133 17.59 -11.36 -2.95
N PHE A 134 17.87 -12.67 -3.04
CA PHE A 134 18.84 -13.33 -2.16
C PHE A 134 20.25 -12.71 -2.19
N PRO A 135 20.90 -12.52 -3.36
CA PRO A 135 22.23 -11.90 -3.39
C PRO A 135 22.24 -10.45 -2.89
N ILE A 136 21.16 -9.69 -3.10
CA ILE A 136 21.06 -8.29 -2.62
C ILE A 136 20.90 -8.26 -1.11
N SER A 137 20.02 -9.10 -0.56
CA SER A 137 19.86 -9.25 0.88
C SER A 137 21.14 -9.72 1.56
N LEU A 138 21.89 -10.62 0.92
CA LEU A 138 23.17 -11.09 1.44
C LEU A 138 24.19 -9.96 1.55
N ILE A 139 24.31 -9.09 0.54
CA ILE A 139 25.20 -7.91 0.61
C ILE A 139 24.82 -7.02 1.78
N GLY A 140 23.51 -6.76 1.96
CA GLY A 140 23.02 -5.98 3.09
C GLY A 140 23.37 -6.61 4.44
N VAL A 141 23.14 -7.91 4.61
CA VAL A 141 23.45 -8.63 5.85
C VAL A 141 24.95 -8.61 6.16
N VAL A 142 25.81 -8.79 5.15
CA VAL A 142 27.27 -8.78 5.34
C VAL A 142 27.76 -7.45 5.89
N THR A 143 27.17 -6.32 5.47
CA THR A 143 27.60 -5.00 5.96
C THR A 143 27.29 -4.74 7.43
N PHE A 144 26.29 -5.41 8.02
CA PHE A 144 26.02 -5.34 9.46
C PHE A 144 27.11 -5.99 10.32
N PHE A 145 27.98 -6.81 9.74
CA PHE A 145 29.12 -7.41 10.44
C PHE A 145 30.38 -6.54 10.39
N VAL A 146 30.32 -5.36 9.78
CA VAL A 146 31.44 -4.40 9.73
C VAL A 146 31.44 -3.56 11.02
N PRO A 147 32.48 -3.62 11.88
CA PRO A 147 32.49 -2.94 13.17
C PRO A 147 32.52 -1.40 13.03
N GLU A 148 31.55 -0.70 13.62
CA GLU A 148 31.44 0.78 13.59
C GLU A 148 32.62 1.50 14.26
N ASN A 149 33.26 0.88 15.27
CA ASN A 149 34.10 1.58 16.23
C ASN A 149 35.60 1.66 15.87
N THR A 150 36.01 1.22 14.67
CA THR A 150 37.45 1.12 14.30
C THR A 150 37.82 1.70 12.95
N ILE A 151 36.89 2.32 12.22
CA ILE A 151 37.09 2.70 10.82
C ILE A 151 37.29 4.22 10.69
N PRO A 152 38.46 4.70 10.23
CA PRO A 152 38.66 6.12 9.90
C PRO A 152 37.65 6.57 8.83
N VAL A 153 37.16 7.82 8.91
CA VAL A 153 36.10 8.39 8.04
C VAL A 153 36.33 8.09 6.54
N LEU A 154 37.58 8.15 6.07
CA LEU A 154 37.95 7.87 4.67
C LEU A 154 37.64 6.41 4.24
N TRP A 155 37.82 5.44 5.13
CA TRP A 155 37.50 4.03 4.86
C TRP A 155 35.99 3.79 4.88
N GLY A 156 35.25 4.58 5.64
CA GLY A 156 33.79 4.55 5.67
C GLY A 156 33.17 4.88 4.31
N ASP A 157 33.62 5.96 3.67
CA ASP A 157 33.17 6.34 2.32
C ASP A 157 33.53 5.26 1.28
N VAL A 158 34.74 4.69 1.37
CA VAL A 158 35.19 3.62 0.45
C VAL A 158 34.34 2.36 0.61
N ILE A 159 34.03 1.94 1.84
CA ILE A 159 33.18 0.76 2.09
C ILE A 159 31.75 1.01 1.61
N PHE A 160 31.23 2.22 1.79
CA PHE A 160 29.93 2.61 1.26
C PHE A 160 29.89 2.48 -0.27
N PHE A 161 30.83 3.10 -0.98
CA PHE A 161 30.88 3.01 -2.45
C PHE A 161 31.18 1.60 -2.96
N ALA A 162 31.99 0.81 -2.27
CA ALA A 162 32.22 -0.59 -2.60
C ALA A 162 30.93 -1.42 -2.45
N SER A 163 30.17 -1.19 -1.37
CA SER A 163 28.88 -1.85 -1.13
C SER A 163 27.85 -1.45 -2.20
N MET A 164 27.69 -0.15 -2.46
CA MET A 164 26.78 0.34 -3.49
C MET A 164 27.19 -0.12 -4.89
N GLY A 165 28.49 -0.14 -5.20
CA GLY A 165 29.03 -0.68 -6.45
C GLY A 165 28.79 -2.19 -6.60
N GLY A 166 28.93 -2.96 -5.53
CA GLY A 166 28.58 -4.38 -5.49
C GLY A 166 27.10 -4.61 -5.78
N ILE A 167 26.22 -3.84 -5.11
CA ILE A 167 24.77 -3.87 -5.36
C ILE A 167 24.49 -3.49 -6.83
N THR A 168 25.12 -2.44 -7.36
CA THR A 168 24.98 -2.02 -8.77
C THR A 168 25.34 -3.14 -9.74
N LEU A 169 26.43 -3.86 -9.51
CA LEU A 169 26.86 -4.95 -10.38
C LEU A 169 25.85 -6.09 -10.33
N VAL A 170 25.44 -6.51 -9.12
CA VAL A 170 24.42 -7.56 -8.95
C VAL A 170 23.12 -7.16 -9.65
N VAL A 171 22.59 -5.97 -9.37
CA VAL A 171 21.35 -5.44 -9.95
C VAL A 171 21.44 -5.32 -11.47
N SER A 172 22.60 -4.98 -12.03
CA SER A 172 22.82 -4.93 -13.49
C SER A 172 22.75 -6.31 -14.12
N VAL A 173 23.30 -7.34 -13.46
CA VAL A 173 23.29 -8.74 -13.93
C VAL A 173 21.89 -9.34 -13.83
N VAL A 174 21.20 -9.15 -12.70
CA VAL A 174 19.85 -9.69 -12.46
C VAL A 174 18.74 -8.78 -12.96
N SER A 175 19.07 -7.73 -13.72
CA SER A 175 18.13 -6.69 -14.15
C SER A 175 16.95 -7.25 -14.95
N LYS A 176 17.17 -8.35 -15.68
CA LYS A 176 16.14 -9.06 -16.43
C LYS A 176 15.11 -9.68 -15.48
N ASP A 177 15.56 -10.37 -14.43
CA ASP A 177 14.67 -11.02 -13.45
C ASP A 177 13.89 -9.98 -12.65
N VAL A 178 14.55 -8.88 -12.25
CA VAL A 178 13.89 -7.74 -11.59
C VAL A 178 12.83 -7.12 -12.50
N ALA A 179 13.15 -6.88 -13.77
CA ALA A 179 12.19 -6.31 -14.71
C ALA A 179 11.00 -7.24 -14.95
N THR A 180 11.24 -8.54 -15.11
CA THR A 180 10.17 -9.55 -15.24
C THR A 180 9.29 -9.60 -13.98
N PHE A 181 9.89 -9.57 -12.79
CA PHE A 181 9.15 -9.48 -11.53
C PHE A 181 8.27 -8.23 -11.45
N LEU A 182 8.80 -7.05 -11.81
CA LEU A 182 8.04 -5.80 -11.79
C LEU A 182 6.88 -5.81 -12.80
N LEU A 183 7.06 -6.50 -13.94
CA LEU A 183 6.00 -6.71 -14.92
C LEU A 183 4.91 -7.66 -14.41
N GLU A 184 5.29 -8.79 -13.82
CA GLU A 184 4.37 -9.74 -13.19
C GLU A 184 3.59 -9.08 -12.05
N ALA A 185 4.27 -8.35 -11.18
CA ALA A 185 3.64 -7.57 -10.12
C ALA A 185 2.67 -6.53 -10.69
N GLY A 186 3.04 -5.83 -11.76
CA GLY A 186 2.18 -4.88 -12.45
C GLY A 186 0.91 -5.51 -13.02
N LEU A 187 1.01 -6.68 -13.64
CA LEU A 187 -0.15 -7.41 -14.15
C LEU A 187 -1.05 -7.92 -13.01
N LEU A 188 -0.46 -8.40 -11.91
CA LEU A 188 -1.21 -8.78 -10.72
C LEU A 188 -1.94 -7.59 -10.10
N PHE A 189 -1.29 -6.41 -10.05
CA PHE A 189 -1.96 -5.18 -9.63
C PHE A 189 -3.10 -4.82 -10.58
N GLU A 190 -2.92 -4.93 -11.90
CA GLU A 190 -3.98 -4.69 -12.88
C GLU A 190 -5.20 -5.59 -12.62
N GLU A 191 -4.98 -6.89 -12.47
CA GLU A 191 -6.05 -7.85 -12.12
C GLU A 191 -6.69 -7.54 -10.77
N PHE A 192 -5.88 -7.20 -9.77
CA PHE A 192 -6.36 -6.86 -8.42
C PHE A 192 -7.23 -5.60 -8.42
N PHE A 193 -6.81 -4.54 -9.11
CA PHE A 193 -7.59 -3.30 -9.21
C PHE A 193 -8.87 -3.51 -10.00
N LEU A 194 -8.83 -4.30 -11.09
CA LEU A 194 -10.05 -4.68 -11.81
C LEU A 194 -11.03 -5.45 -10.92
N ARG A 195 -10.53 -6.35 -10.05
CA ARG A 195 -11.35 -7.04 -9.05
C ARG A 195 -11.93 -6.06 -8.02
N ILE A 196 -11.14 -5.11 -7.52
CA ILE A 196 -11.63 -4.07 -6.60
C ILE A 196 -12.71 -3.23 -7.26
N GLU A 197 -12.53 -2.78 -8.50
CA GLU A 197 -13.52 -1.96 -9.22
C GLU A 197 -14.88 -2.67 -9.31
N MET A 198 -14.88 -3.99 -9.50
CA MET A 198 -16.12 -4.79 -9.47
C MET A 198 -16.78 -4.84 -8.08
N LEU A 199 -16.00 -4.72 -7.01
CA LEU A 199 -16.50 -4.72 -5.63
C LEU A 199 -16.97 -3.34 -5.14
N VAL A 200 -16.66 -2.26 -5.86
CA VAL A 200 -17.05 -0.89 -5.44
C VAL A 200 -18.57 -0.76 -5.31
N MET A 201 -19.33 -1.24 -6.28
CA MET A 201 -20.79 -1.16 -6.28
C MET A 201 -21.44 -1.90 -5.10
N PRO A 202 -21.16 -3.20 -4.86
CA PRO A 202 -21.72 -3.89 -3.70
C PRO A 202 -21.20 -3.34 -2.37
N ALA A 203 -19.94 -2.90 -2.30
CA ALA A 203 -19.40 -2.27 -1.10
C ALA A 203 -20.12 -0.94 -0.77
N PHE A 204 -20.43 -0.12 -1.78
CA PHE A 204 -21.15 1.13 -1.59
C PHE A 204 -22.61 0.89 -1.14
N ALA A 205 -23.28 -0.11 -1.72
CA ALA A 205 -24.60 -0.53 -1.26
C ALA A 205 -24.56 -1.00 0.20
N PHE A 206 -23.62 -1.89 0.54
CA PHE A 206 -23.41 -2.35 1.91
C PHE A 206 -23.13 -1.19 2.87
N LEU A 207 -22.23 -0.27 2.52
CA LEU A 207 -21.89 0.91 3.33
C LEU A 207 -23.11 1.82 3.55
N THR A 208 -23.99 1.94 2.55
CA THR A 208 -25.23 2.72 2.67
C THR A 208 -26.17 2.08 3.70
N PHE A 209 -26.40 0.77 3.63
CA PHE A 209 -27.21 0.06 4.61
C PHE A 209 -26.58 0.05 6.00
N TYR A 210 -25.25 -0.08 6.08
CA TYR A 210 -24.48 0.02 7.32
C TYR A 210 -24.70 1.38 7.98
N SER A 211 -24.51 2.47 7.22
CA SER A 211 -24.69 3.83 7.70
C SER A 211 -26.14 4.12 8.10
N MET A 212 -27.10 3.61 7.33
CA MET A 212 -28.52 3.72 7.64
C MET A 212 -28.87 3.03 8.97
N ASN A 213 -28.37 1.82 9.21
CA ASN A 213 -28.59 1.12 10.48
C ASN A 213 -27.96 1.87 11.65
N VAL A 214 -26.72 2.34 11.49
CA VAL A 214 -26.03 3.16 12.50
C VAL A 214 -26.89 4.37 12.89
N MET A 215 -27.40 5.11 11.89
CA MET A 215 -28.25 6.27 12.12
C MET A 215 -29.58 5.91 12.79
N ILE A 216 -30.29 4.89 12.29
CA ILE A 216 -31.58 4.47 12.85
C ILE A 216 -31.43 4.12 14.33
N PHE A 217 -30.48 3.25 14.69
CA PHE A 217 -30.30 2.86 16.09
C PHE A 217 -29.73 3.97 16.95
N GLY A 218 -28.78 4.76 16.43
CA GLY A 218 -28.25 5.92 17.14
C GLY A 218 -29.33 6.97 17.45
N PHE A 219 -30.29 7.17 16.54
CA PHE A 219 -31.45 8.03 16.78
C PHE A 219 -32.45 7.38 17.74
N LEU A 220 -32.69 6.08 17.64
CA LEU A 220 -33.54 5.36 18.60
C LEU A 220 -33.00 5.50 20.03
N TYR A 221 -31.70 5.30 20.25
CA TYR A 221 -31.07 5.49 21.56
C TYR A 221 -31.25 6.90 22.09
N ARG A 222 -31.04 7.90 21.22
CA ARG A 222 -31.23 9.30 21.59
C ARG A 222 -32.69 9.63 21.92
N ILE A 223 -33.64 9.10 21.14
CA ILE A 223 -35.08 9.32 21.34
C ILE A 223 -35.53 8.68 22.66
N ILE A 224 -35.14 7.43 22.90
CA ILE A 224 -35.48 6.71 24.14
C ILE A 224 -34.98 7.50 25.35
N ASP A 225 -33.73 7.95 25.33
CA ASP A 225 -33.14 8.69 26.44
C ASP A 225 -33.72 10.11 26.58
N HIS A 226 -34.10 10.77 25.48
CA HIS A 226 -34.68 12.11 25.52
C HIS A 226 -36.11 12.16 26.08
N TYR A 227 -36.94 11.15 25.77
CA TYR A 227 -38.34 11.10 26.21
C TYR A 227 -38.56 10.33 27.51
N SER A 228 -37.50 9.73 28.07
CA SER A 228 -37.57 9.02 29.34
C SER A 228 -37.26 9.94 30.51
N ALA A 229 -37.92 9.68 31.64
CA ALA A 229 -37.58 10.31 32.92
C ALA A 229 -36.36 9.67 33.60
N VAL A 230 -35.87 8.54 33.07
CA VAL A 230 -34.74 7.76 33.61
C VAL A 230 -33.60 7.77 32.60
N THR A 231 -32.38 7.93 33.09
CA THR A 231 -31.15 7.83 32.30
C THR A 231 -30.82 6.38 31.95
N HIS A 232 -30.62 6.09 30.67
CA HIS A 232 -30.52 4.71 30.20
C HIS A 232 -29.09 4.16 30.02
N PHE A 233 -28.09 5.04 30.09
CA PHE A 233 -26.70 4.71 29.79
C PHE A 233 -25.75 5.09 30.93
N SER A 234 -24.70 4.29 31.11
CA SER A 234 -23.50 4.67 31.85
C SER A 234 -22.42 5.04 30.85
N ILE A 235 -21.85 6.24 30.99
CA ILE A 235 -20.82 6.78 30.10
C ILE A 235 -19.60 7.08 30.96
N GLN A 236 -18.49 6.38 30.71
CA GLN A 236 -17.26 6.46 31.51
C GLN A 236 -17.49 6.22 33.01
N GLY A 237 -18.42 5.33 33.36
CA GLY A 237 -18.75 4.98 34.74
C GLY A 237 -19.85 5.83 35.37
N GLU A 238 -20.25 6.94 34.75
CA GLU A 238 -21.29 7.84 35.27
C GLU A 238 -22.63 7.59 34.57
N VAL A 239 -23.71 7.46 35.35
CA VAL A 239 -25.06 7.29 34.81
C VAL A 239 -25.61 8.66 34.42
N ARG A 240 -25.67 8.93 33.11
CA ARG A 240 -26.07 10.23 32.56
C ARG A 240 -26.76 10.09 31.21
N ALA A 241 -27.46 11.14 30.81
CA ALA A 241 -28.11 11.22 29.50
C ALA A 241 -27.09 11.09 28.36
N ILE A 242 -27.46 10.36 27.30
CA ILE A 242 -26.60 10.15 26.14
C ILE A 242 -26.68 11.34 25.19
N SER A 243 -25.52 11.86 24.79
CA SER A 243 -25.46 12.91 23.78
C SER A 243 -25.73 12.35 22.38
N PHE A 244 -26.01 13.24 21.42
CA PHE A 244 -26.23 12.83 20.03
C PHE A 244 -25.00 12.15 19.40
N LEU A 245 -23.80 12.66 19.68
CA LEU A 245 -22.58 12.07 19.17
C LEU A 245 -22.28 10.74 19.87
N ASP A 246 -22.52 10.66 21.18
CA ASP A 246 -22.34 9.42 21.95
C ASP A 246 -23.30 8.33 21.48
N SER A 247 -24.54 8.67 21.08
CA SER A 247 -25.51 7.69 20.60
C SER A 247 -25.16 7.12 19.23
N LEU A 248 -24.66 7.96 18.31
CA LEU A 248 -24.13 7.50 17.03
C LEU A 248 -22.85 6.68 17.22
N TYR A 249 -21.93 7.15 18.07
CA TYR A 249 -20.70 6.43 18.39
C TYR A 249 -21.01 5.05 18.99
N PHE A 250 -21.88 4.98 20.00
CA PHE A 250 -22.33 3.72 20.60
C PHE A 250 -22.95 2.77 19.56
N SER A 251 -23.79 3.31 18.67
CA SER A 251 -24.38 2.53 17.56
C SER A 251 -23.30 2.00 16.60
N ILE A 252 -22.28 2.79 16.26
CA ILE A 252 -21.15 2.36 15.41
C ILE A 252 -20.37 1.23 16.08
N ILE A 253 -19.95 1.39 17.34
CA ILE A 253 -19.11 0.40 18.03
C ILE A 253 -19.87 -0.89 18.36
N THR A 254 -21.19 -0.81 18.48
CA THR A 254 -22.09 -1.96 18.65
C THR A 254 -22.24 -2.72 17.32
N LEU A 255 -22.56 -2.00 16.24
CA LEU A 255 -22.75 -2.61 14.92
C LEU A 255 -21.45 -3.21 14.37
N SER A 256 -20.30 -2.58 14.65
CA SER A 256 -18.97 -3.08 14.27
C SER A 256 -18.45 -4.20 15.19
N THR A 257 -19.19 -4.55 16.25
CA THR A 257 -18.80 -5.53 17.27
C THR A 257 -17.52 -5.19 18.05
N VAL A 258 -17.05 -3.93 17.99
CA VAL A 258 -15.84 -3.48 18.70
C VAL A 258 -16.11 -3.31 20.19
N GLY A 259 -17.20 -2.64 20.56
CA GLY A 259 -17.69 -2.52 21.94
C GLY A 259 -16.62 -2.14 22.98
N TYR A 260 -16.03 -0.94 22.91
CA TYR A 260 -14.98 -0.50 23.83
C TYR A 260 -15.35 -0.51 25.32
N GLY A 261 -16.65 -0.51 25.65
CA GLY A 261 -17.15 -0.58 27.02
C GLY A 261 -17.15 0.76 27.76
N ASP A 262 -16.88 1.85 27.05
CA ASP A 262 -16.96 3.23 27.54
C ASP A 262 -18.39 3.78 27.62
N ILE A 263 -19.31 3.21 26.84
CA ILE A 263 -20.76 3.44 26.93
C ILE A 263 -21.48 2.11 27.13
N ILE A 264 -22.27 2.00 28.19
CA ILE A 264 -22.94 0.76 28.61
C ILE A 264 -24.43 1.01 28.82
N PRO A 265 -25.34 0.22 28.20
CA PRO A 265 -26.77 0.30 28.46
C PRO A 265 -27.11 -0.29 29.84
N VAL A 266 -27.73 0.49 30.73
CA VAL A 266 -28.01 0.05 32.12
C VAL A 266 -29.44 -0.47 32.30
N THR A 267 -30.41 0.09 31.59
CA THR A 267 -31.83 -0.31 31.70
C THR A 267 -32.22 -1.44 30.76
N ASP A 268 -33.21 -2.25 31.14
CA ASP A 268 -33.66 -3.39 30.34
C ASP A 268 -34.29 -3.00 29.00
N ALA A 269 -35.00 -1.88 28.94
CA ALA A 269 -35.59 -1.37 27.69
C ALA A 269 -34.51 -1.10 26.62
N VAL A 270 -33.44 -0.38 26.97
CA VAL A 270 -32.34 -0.12 26.03
C VAL A 270 -31.53 -1.39 25.74
N LYS A 271 -31.33 -2.29 26.72
CA LYS A 271 -30.70 -3.59 26.45
C LYS A 271 -31.47 -4.41 25.41
N ALA A 272 -32.81 -4.36 25.43
CA ALA A 272 -33.62 -5.02 24.42
C ALA A 272 -33.39 -4.41 23.02
N VAL A 273 -33.34 -3.07 22.91
CA VAL A 273 -33.05 -2.38 21.64
C VAL A 273 -31.63 -2.68 21.14
N VAL A 274 -30.64 -2.72 22.04
CA VAL A 274 -29.27 -3.16 21.72
C VAL A 274 -29.25 -4.59 21.21
N SER A 275 -29.99 -5.49 21.85
CA SER A 275 -30.10 -6.88 21.41
C SER A 275 -30.68 -6.99 20.00
N ILE A 276 -31.73 -6.20 19.69
CA ILE A 276 -32.29 -6.11 18.34
C ILE A 276 -31.25 -5.55 17.35
N GLN A 277 -30.53 -4.49 17.72
CA GLN A 277 -29.45 -3.95 16.88
C GLN A 277 -28.42 -5.02 16.53
N ILE A 278 -27.97 -5.81 17.51
CA ILE A 278 -26.97 -6.86 17.30
C ILE A 278 -27.48 -7.89 16.29
N VAL A 279 -28.72 -8.36 16.42
CA VAL A 279 -29.31 -9.32 15.46
C VAL A 279 -29.36 -8.73 14.06
N VAL A 280 -29.86 -7.50 13.91
CA VAL A 280 -29.94 -6.81 12.61
C VAL A 280 -28.54 -6.61 12.00
N SER A 281 -27.56 -6.26 12.82
CA SER A 281 -26.17 -6.03 12.41
C SER A 281 -25.51 -7.31 11.89
N VAL A 282 -25.70 -8.44 12.59
CA VAL A 282 -25.18 -9.75 12.16
C VAL A 282 -25.83 -10.18 10.85
N MET A 283 -27.15 -10.01 10.71
CA MET A 283 -27.83 -10.31 9.44
C MET A 283 -27.28 -9.45 8.30
N LEU A 284 -27.12 -8.15 8.52
CA LEU A 284 -26.55 -7.23 7.53
C LEU A 284 -25.15 -7.67 7.08
N LEU A 285 -24.28 -8.06 8.02
CA LEU A 285 -22.93 -8.56 7.71
C LEU A 285 -22.97 -9.84 6.87
N LEU A 286 -23.84 -10.80 7.20
CA LEU A 286 -24.00 -12.03 6.43
C LEU A 286 -24.50 -11.77 5.00
N PHE A 287 -25.51 -10.91 4.84
CA PHE A 287 -26.01 -10.51 3.52
C PHE A 287 -24.96 -9.73 2.73
N GLY A 288 -24.28 -8.77 3.36
CA GLY A 288 -23.20 -8.01 2.75
C GLY A 288 -22.07 -8.90 2.24
N PHE A 289 -21.64 -9.86 3.05
CA PHE A 289 -20.65 -10.85 2.66
C PHE A 289 -21.13 -11.73 1.49
N SER A 290 -22.38 -12.22 1.55
CA SER A 290 -22.97 -13.03 0.49
C SER A 290 -23.05 -12.28 -0.85
N GLU A 291 -23.45 -11.01 -0.83
CA GLU A 291 -23.50 -10.15 -2.02
C GLU A 291 -22.10 -9.88 -2.60
N ILE A 292 -21.12 -9.54 -1.76
CA ILE A 292 -19.73 -9.35 -2.20
C ILE A 292 -19.20 -10.62 -2.87
N MET A 293 -19.49 -11.80 -2.29
CA MET A 293 -19.08 -13.09 -2.83
C MET A 293 -19.83 -13.49 -4.10
N SER A 294 -21.12 -13.16 -4.22
CA SER A 294 -21.93 -13.44 -5.41
C SER A 294 -21.43 -12.61 -6.61
N TYR A 295 -21.08 -11.35 -6.38
CA TYR A 295 -20.47 -10.47 -7.37
C TYR A 295 -19.09 -10.98 -7.81
N SER A 296 -18.26 -11.48 -6.89
CA SER A 296 -16.97 -12.06 -7.25
C SER A 296 -17.06 -13.34 -8.09
N ARG A 297 -18.17 -14.10 -8.00
CA ARG A 297 -18.38 -15.35 -8.77
C ARG A 297 -19.02 -15.13 -10.14
N SER A 298 -19.66 -13.98 -10.36
CA SER A 298 -20.26 -13.59 -11.63
C SER A 298 -19.22 -12.91 -12.52
N GLY A 299 -18.24 -13.70 -12.97
CA GLY A 299 -17.24 -13.25 -13.93
C GLY A 299 -17.84 -12.70 -15.24
N PRO A 300 -17.05 -11.97 -16.04
CA PRO A 300 -17.50 -11.27 -17.24
C PRO A 300 -18.16 -12.17 -18.32
N GLU A 301 -17.95 -13.49 -18.29
CA GLU A 301 -18.54 -14.45 -19.26
C GLU A 301 -20.08 -14.46 -19.28
N LYS A 302 -20.77 -14.04 -18.22
CA LYS A 302 -22.24 -14.03 -18.18
C LYS A 302 -22.88 -12.72 -18.66
N ARG A 303 -22.09 -11.70 -19.00
CA ARG A 303 -22.62 -10.40 -19.47
C ARG A 303 -22.80 -10.31 -20.99
N GLU A 304 -22.20 -11.22 -21.77
CA GLU A 304 -22.38 -11.26 -23.23
C GLU A 304 -23.53 -12.18 -23.69
N GLN A 305 -24.19 -12.88 -22.76
CA GLN A 305 -25.33 -13.77 -23.06
C GLN A 305 -26.68 -13.25 -22.54
N LYS A 306 -26.76 -11.98 -22.14
CA LYS A 306 -28.01 -11.28 -21.80
C LYS A 306 -28.11 -9.99 -22.61
#